data_AF-A0AA97HTT6-F1
#
_entry.id   AF-A0AA97HTT6-F1
#
_cell.length_a   1.000
_cell.length_b   1.000
_cell.length_c   1.000
_cell.angle_alpha   90.00
_cell.angle_beta   90.00
_cell.angle_gamma   90.00
#
_symmetry.space_group_name_H-M   'P 1'
#
loop_
_entity.id
_entity.type
_entity.pdbx_description
1 polymer ?
#
loop_
_entity_poly.entity_id
_entity_poly.type
_entity_poly.pdbx_seq_one_letter_code
_entity_poly.pdbx_strand_id
1 'polypeptide(L)' 'MSQNIAEPKCPDCKVQGLKYIVSSNSVEESKRGDTWFNIAHCSQCGHVYGVFAKIINAPSMPPLPKLSSF' A
#
# COMPACT_ATOMS: atom_id res chain seq x y z
N MET A 1 1.38 -31.50 -2.84
CA MET A 1 -0.05 -31.20 -2.73
C MET A 1 -0.25 -29.77 -3.18
N SER A 2 -0.82 -29.54 -4.38
CA SER A 2 -1.14 -28.18 -4.82
C SER A 2 -2.35 -27.71 -4.04
N GLN A 3 -2.17 -26.79 -3.09
CA GLN A 3 -3.31 -26.15 -2.47
C GLN A 3 -4.06 -25.36 -3.55
N ASN A 4 -5.33 -25.68 -3.76
CA ASN A 4 -6.23 -24.90 -4.60
C ASN A 4 -6.47 -23.54 -3.90
N ILE A 5 -5.51 -22.62 -4.04
CA ILE A 5 -5.69 -21.24 -3.62
C ILE A 5 -6.69 -20.66 -4.60
N ALA A 6 -7.95 -20.56 -4.20
CA ALA A 6 -8.96 -19.86 -4.98
C ALA A 6 -8.48 -18.41 -5.16
N GLU A 7 -8.05 -18.08 -6.38
CA GLU A 7 -7.58 -16.73 -6.66
C GLU A 7 -8.69 -15.72 -6.40
N PRO A 8 -8.38 -14.58 -5.74
CA PRO A 8 -9.38 -13.58 -5.43
C PRO A 8 -9.99 -13.00 -6.70
N LYS A 9 -11.30 -12.73 -6.65
CA LYS A 9 -12.05 -12.13 -7.75
C LYS A 9 -12.61 -10.78 -7.34
N CYS A 10 -12.46 -9.78 -8.21
CA CYS A 10 -13.06 -8.48 -8.00
C CYS A 10 -14.60 -8.56 -8.06
N PRO A 11 -15.33 -8.04 -7.04
CA PRO A 11 -16.78 -8.07 -7.06
C PRO A 11 -17.38 -7.17 -8.15
N ASP A 12 -16.67 -6.13 -8.58
CA ASP A 12 -17.18 -5.16 -9.56
C ASP A 12 -16.86 -5.60 -10.99
N CYS A 13 -15.57 -5.60 -11.37
CA CYS A 13 -15.14 -5.91 -12.75
C CYS A 13 -14.91 -7.40 -13.01
N LYS A 14 -15.06 -8.27 -12.01
CA LYS A 14 -14.93 -9.73 -12.12
C LYS A 14 -13.53 -10.24 -12.53
N VAL A 15 -12.51 -9.39 -12.58
CA VAL A 15 -11.13 -9.83 -12.83
C VAL A 15 -10.68 -10.78 -11.71
N GLN A 16 -10.03 -11.88 -12.08
CA GLN A 16 -9.53 -12.89 -11.16
C GLN A 16 -7.99 -12.86 -11.12
N GLY A 17 -7.44 -12.97 -9.92
CA GLY A 17 -6.00 -13.08 -9.69
C GLY A 17 -5.51 -12.12 -8.62
N LEU A 18 -4.62 -12.63 -7.76
CA LEU A 18 -4.02 -11.84 -6.67
C LEU A 18 -3.29 -10.60 -7.19
N LYS A 19 -2.69 -10.68 -8.38
CA LYS A 19 -1.97 -9.57 -9.05
C LYS A 19 -2.84 -8.33 -9.32
N TYR A 20 -4.17 -8.48 -9.30
CA TYR A 20 -5.10 -7.37 -9.50
C TYR A 20 -5.56 -6.74 -8.20
N ILE A 21 -5.24 -7.32 -7.04
CA ILE A 21 -5.58 -6.80 -5.72
C ILE A 21 -4.30 -6.20 -5.15
N VAL A 22 -4.17 -4.88 -5.26
CA VAL A 22 -2.94 -4.14 -4.93
C VAL A 22 -3.14 -3.23 -3.74
N SER A 23 -2.04 -2.82 -3.11
CA SER A 23 -2.03 -1.82 -2.04
C SER A 23 -1.30 -0.57 -2.51
N SER A 24 -1.92 0.60 -2.32
CA SER A 24 -1.34 1.91 -2.64
C SER A 24 -1.29 2.77 -1.39
N ASN A 25 -0.24 3.59 -1.24
CA ASN A 25 -0.15 4.55 -0.15
C ASN A 25 -1.11 5.73 -0.33
N SER A 26 -1.48 6.40 0.77
CA SER A 26 -2.12 7.72 0.70
C SER A 26 -1.23 8.74 -0.01
N VAL A 27 -1.85 9.70 -0.68
CA VAL A 27 -1.15 10.84 -1.30
C VAL A 27 -0.61 11.78 -0.22
N GLU A 28 -1.38 11.93 0.87
CA GLU A 28 -0.97 12.74 2.01
C GLU A 28 0.10 12.02 2.82
N GLU A 29 1.12 12.80 3.19
CA GLU A 29 2.24 12.37 4.02
C GLU A 29 2.31 13.20 5.29
N SER A 30 2.94 12.64 6.31
CA SER A 30 3.34 13.40 7.49
C SER A 30 4.43 14.41 7.11
N LYS A 31 4.73 15.36 8.01
CA LYS A 31 5.83 16.33 7.81
C LYS A 31 7.19 15.68 7.56
N ARG A 32 7.33 14.37 7.82
CA ARG A 32 8.57 13.60 7.68
C ARG A 32 8.54 12.60 6.52
N GLY A 33 7.53 12.67 5.64
CA GLY A 33 7.43 11.86 4.44
C GLY A 33 6.76 10.49 4.62
N ASP A 34 6.32 10.16 5.84
CA ASP A 34 5.58 8.91 6.06
C ASP A 34 4.10 9.09 5.70
N THR A 35 3.61 8.31 4.74
CA THR A 35 2.18 8.27 4.32
C THR A 35 1.28 7.83 5.47
N TRP A 36 0.04 8.32 5.55
CA TRP A 36 -0.87 8.05 6.68
C TRP A 36 -1.54 6.67 6.65
N PHE A 37 -1.90 6.18 5.47
CA PHE A 37 -2.64 4.92 5.33
C PHE A 37 -2.32 4.23 4.00
N ASN A 38 -2.77 2.97 3.89
CA ASN A 38 -2.78 2.23 2.63
C ASN A 38 -4.22 1.97 2.19
N ILE A 39 -4.44 1.87 0.89
CA ILE A 39 -5.71 1.47 0.29
C ILE A 39 -5.48 0.14 -0.41
N ALA A 40 -6.21 -0.91 -0.04
CA ALA A 40 -6.27 -2.14 -0.82
C ALA A 40 -7.38 -2.01 -1.87
N HIS A 41 -7.03 -2.13 -3.15
CA HIS A 41 -7.99 -1.92 -4.23
C HIS A 41 -7.71 -2.81 -5.44
N CYS A 42 -8.71 -2.93 -6.32
CA CYS A 42 -8.55 -3.54 -7.62
C CYS A 42 -7.77 -2.61 -8.56
N SER A 43 -6.71 -3.08 -9.20
CA SER A 43 -5.91 -2.28 -10.14
C SER A 43 -6.59 -2.09 -11.51
N GLN A 44 -7.65 -2.86 -11.81
CA GLN A 44 -8.38 -2.76 -13.09
C GLN A 44 -9.53 -1.74 -13.05
N CYS A 45 -10.30 -1.73 -11.96
CA CYS A 45 -11.51 -0.90 -11.87
C CYS A 45 -11.55 0.05 -10.67
N GLY A 46 -10.58 -0.03 -9.76
CA GLY A 46 -10.53 0.84 -8.59
C GLY A 46 -11.43 0.43 -7.42
N HIS A 47 -12.13 -0.70 -7.48
CA HIS A 47 -12.92 -1.20 -6.34
C HIS A 47 -12.06 -1.28 -5.06
N VAL A 48 -12.47 -0.58 -4.01
CA VAL A 48 -11.74 -0.49 -2.74
C VAL A 48 -12.21 -1.60 -1.79
N TYR A 49 -11.28 -2.44 -1.34
CA TYR A 49 -11.54 -3.47 -0.34
C TYR A 49 -11.38 -2.95 1.09
N GLY A 50 -10.54 -1.94 1.28
CA GLY A 50 -10.34 -1.35 2.60
C GLY A 50 -9.27 -0.27 2.62
N VAL A 51 -9.32 0.53 3.68
CA VAL A 51 -8.34 1.57 4.02
C VAL A 51 -7.74 1.21 5.38
N PHE A 52 -6.41 1.10 5.42
CA PHE A 52 -5.68 0.61 6.58
C PHE A 52 -4.72 1.69 7.08
N ALA A 53 -4.97 2.23 8.27
CA ALA A 53 -4.10 3.20 8.90
C ALA A 53 -2.71 2.61 9.18
N LYS A 54 -1.65 3.39 8.94
CA LYS A 54 -0.30 3.01 9.37
C LYS A 54 -0.11 3.45 10.81
N ILE A 55 0.28 2.51 11.69
CA ILE A 55 0.75 2.86 13.04
C ILE A 55 2.19 3.36 12.90
N ILE A 56 2.41 4.67 13.04
CA ILE A 56 3.74 5.27 12.99
C ILE A 56 4.27 5.41 14.42
N ASN A 57 4.98 4.38 14.90
CA ASN A 57 5.53 4.35 16.27
C ASN A 57 6.68 5.35 16.48
N ALA A 58 7.40 5.69 15.41
CA ALA A 58 8.32 6.82 15.33
C ALA A 58 8.47 7.16 13.84
N PRO A 59 8.48 8.45 13.44
CA PRO A 59 8.65 8.75 12.03
C PRO A 59 10.05 8.33 11.62
N SER A 60 10.20 7.81 10.40
CA SER A 60 11.49 7.37 9.88
C SER A 60 12.48 8.53 9.98
N MET A 61 13.61 8.35 10.67
CA MET A 61 14.64 9.40 10.72
C MET A 61 15.09 9.66 9.28
N PRO A 62 14.92 10.88 8.74
CA PRO A 62 15.51 11.19 7.45
C PRO A 62 17.02 10.93 7.58
N PRO A 63 17.67 10.33 6.57
CA PRO A 63 19.09 10.10 6.63
C PRO A 63 19.78 11.44 6.92
N LEU A 64 20.61 11.46 7.96
CA LEU A 64 21.40 12.63 8.32
C LEU A 64 22.08 13.16 7.06
N PRO A 65 21.94 14.46 6.72
CA PRO A 65 22.69 15.02 5.62
C PRO A 65 24.16 14.75 5.89
N LYS A 66 24.83 14.08 4.95
CA LYS A 66 26.27 13.85 5.04
C LYS A 66 26.91 15.24 5.12
N LEU A 67 27.45 15.59 6.28
CA LEU A 67 28.29 16.77 6.41
C LEU A 67 29.41 16.58 5.39
N SER A 68 29.42 17.40 4.32
CA SER A 68 30.59 17.48 3.46
C SER A 68 31.72 17.99 4.33
N SER A 69 32.71 17.13 4.58
CA SER A 69 33.97 17.49 5.20
C SER A 69 34.55 18.70 4.45
N PHE A 70 34.76 19.81 5.16
CA PHE A 70 35.51 20.97 4.69
C PHE A 70 37.01 20.69 4.72
#